data_AF-A0A972ZYC4-F1
#
_entry.id   AF-A0A972ZYC4-F1
#
_cell.length_a   1.000
_cell.length_b   1.000
_cell.length_c   1.000
_cell.angle_alpha   90.00
_cell.angle_beta   90.00
_cell.angle_gamma   90.00
#
_symmetry.space_group_name_H-M   'P 1'
#
loop_
_entity.id
_entity.type
_entity.pdbx_description
1 polymer ?
#
loop_
_entity_poly.entity_id
_entity_poly.type
_entity_poly.pdbx_seq_one_letter_code
_entity_poly.pdbx_strand_id
1 'polypeptide(L)'
;MTKTLGSIAVLAVLVACVGAACALALPVGPFLGEQDVATLDHFMTRQMALDHVPGLSACILSDKGVLWKKSYGHAHLENKTAMRADHIMNIASISKTFTALAVLQQVEMGLLAIDADVNTYLPFPVRNPNHPDQPITIKMLMQHTSSIRDGIAYPKLYQCGDPRMSLGTWIKEYTQLTGA
;
A
#
# COMPACT_ATOMS: atom_id res chain seq x y z
N MET A 1 4.95 -44.29 -8.89
CA MET A 1 4.72 -43.94 -10.30
C MET A 1 4.67 -42.44 -10.42
N THR A 2 5.37 -41.94 -11.42
CA THR A 2 5.83 -40.57 -11.65
C THR A 2 4.75 -39.58 -12.08
N LYS A 3 5.01 -38.30 -11.75
CA LYS A 3 4.54 -37.04 -12.38
C LYS A 3 3.12 -36.61 -11.95
N THR A 4 2.87 -35.33 -11.63
CA THR A 4 3.15 -34.16 -12.49
C THR A 4 3.20 -32.84 -11.68
N LEU A 5 3.90 -31.86 -12.24
CA LEU A 5 4.17 -30.51 -11.75
C LEU A 5 2.89 -29.71 -11.39
N GLY A 6 2.98 -28.83 -10.38
CA GLY A 6 1.92 -27.88 -10.05
C GLY A 6 2.36 -26.75 -9.11
N SER A 7 2.98 -25.73 -9.70
CA SER A 7 3.05 -24.30 -9.33
C SER A 7 3.05 -23.85 -7.85
N ILE A 8 4.20 -23.32 -7.42
CA ILE A 8 4.40 -22.51 -6.21
C ILE A 8 3.74 -21.14 -6.43
N ALA A 9 2.69 -20.82 -5.67
CA ALA A 9 2.17 -19.46 -5.58
C ALA A 9 2.96 -18.69 -4.51
N VAL A 10 3.99 -17.98 -4.96
CA VAL A 10 4.63 -16.90 -4.19
C VAL A 10 3.59 -15.81 -4.03
N LEU A 11 3.08 -15.60 -2.81
CA LEU A 11 2.25 -14.43 -2.52
C LEU A 11 3.17 -13.22 -2.34
N ALA A 12 3.68 -12.72 -3.46
CA ALA A 12 3.95 -11.30 -3.62
C ALA A 12 2.60 -10.59 -3.55
N VAL A 13 2.53 -9.43 -2.89
CA VAL A 13 1.33 -8.59 -2.94
C VAL A 13 1.19 -8.06 -4.37
N LEU A 14 0.45 -8.81 -5.18
CA LEU A 14 -0.07 -8.44 -6.48
C LEU A 14 -1.58 -8.39 -6.33
N VAL A 15 -2.15 -7.20 -6.49
CA VAL A 15 -3.60 -6.99 -6.48
C VAL A 15 -4.17 -7.64 -7.74
N ALA A 16 -4.91 -8.74 -7.59
CA ALA A 16 -5.81 -9.26 -8.62
C ALA A 16 -7.08 -9.82 -7.97
N CYS A 17 -8.20 -9.12 -8.21
CA CYS A 17 -9.54 -9.58 -7.88
C CYS A 17 -9.92 -10.80 -8.73
N VAL A 18 -10.64 -11.76 -8.14
CA VAL A 18 -12.03 -12.17 -8.46
C VAL A 18 -12.27 -13.55 -7.83
N GLY A 19 -13.40 -13.67 -7.14
CA GLY A 19 -13.70 -14.78 -6.24
C GLY A 19 -14.06 -16.11 -6.89
N ALA A 20 -13.82 -17.17 -6.12
CA ALA A 20 -14.68 -18.33 -6.00
C ALA A 20 -14.41 -18.91 -4.60
N ALA A 21 -15.47 -19.06 -3.80
CA ALA A 21 -15.39 -19.66 -2.48
C ALA A 21 -14.92 -21.12 -2.61
N CYS A 22 -13.72 -21.41 -2.11
CA CYS A 22 -13.28 -22.77 -1.84
C CYS A 22 -12.79 -22.79 -0.40
N ALA A 23 -13.63 -23.30 0.50
CA ALA A 23 -13.26 -23.61 1.87
C ALA A 23 -12.29 -24.80 1.85
N LEU A 24 -11.03 -24.55 1.52
CA LEU A 24 -9.93 -25.47 1.73
C LEU A 24 -9.38 -25.18 3.12
N ALA A 25 -9.73 -26.06 4.07
CA ALA A 25 -8.96 -26.18 5.30
C ALA A 25 -7.52 -26.54 4.89
N LEU A 26 -6.66 -25.54 4.85
CA LEU A 26 -5.24 -25.75 4.62
C LEU A 26 -4.72 -26.58 5.80
N PRO A 27 -4.03 -27.71 5.55
CA PRO A 27 -3.30 -28.36 6.62
C PRO A 27 -2.27 -27.35 7.09
N VAL A 28 -2.38 -26.94 8.36
CA VAL A 28 -1.41 -26.08 9.02
C VAL A 28 -0.12 -26.89 9.12
N GLY A 29 0.70 -26.80 8.08
CA GLY A 29 2.02 -27.41 8.02
C GLY A 29 2.85 -26.93 9.22
N PRO A 30 3.84 -27.73 9.66
CA PRO A 30 4.65 -27.33 10.79
C PRO A 30 5.34 -25.99 10.50
N PHE A 31 5.53 -25.27 11.59
CA PHE A 31 6.34 -24.06 11.73
C PHE A 31 7.57 -24.07 10.79
N LEU A 32 7.89 -22.94 10.15
CA LEU A 32 9.03 -22.79 9.21
C LEU A 32 10.25 -23.57 9.70
N GLY A 33 10.69 -24.56 8.94
CA GLY A 33 11.87 -25.35 9.29
C GLY A 33 13.14 -24.51 9.13
N GLU A 34 14.24 -24.92 9.78
CA GLU A 34 15.54 -24.23 9.63
C GLU A 34 16.00 -24.13 8.16
N GLN A 35 15.70 -25.15 7.35
CA GLN A 35 16.00 -25.15 5.91
C GLN A 35 15.19 -24.11 5.12
N ASP A 36 13.93 -23.88 5.52
CA ASP A 36 13.07 -22.86 4.92
C ASP A 36 13.59 -21.45 5.25
N VAL A 37 14.04 -21.24 6.50
CA VAL A 37 14.62 -19.98 6.96
C VAL A 37 15.95 -19.68 6.25
N ALA A 38 16.85 -20.66 6.13
CA ALA A 38 18.13 -20.48 5.45
C ALA A 38 17.95 -20.15 3.96
N THR A 39 16.95 -20.76 3.31
CA THR A 39 16.59 -20.48 1.91
C THR A 39 16.04 -19.06 1.76
N LEU A 40 15.20 -18.62 2.70
CA LEU A 40 14.66 -17.26 2.74
C LEU A 40 15.76 -16.21 2.95
N ASP A 41 16.69 -16.47 3.86
CA ASP A 41 17.84 -15.58 4.12
C ASP A 41 18.71 -15.40 2.87
N HIS A 42 19.01 -16.51 2.18
CA HIS A 42 19.79 -16.46 0.93
C HIS A 42 19.05 -15.68 -0.14
N PHE A 43 17.75 -15.95 -0.32
CA PHE A 43 16.93 -15.22 -1.29
C PHE A 43 16.93 -13.71 -1.00
N MET A 44 16.66 -13.32 0.25
CA MET A 44 16.59 -11.91 0.66
C MET A 44 17.93 -11.20 0.43
N THR A 45 19.04 -11.78 0.89
CA THR A 45 20.37 -11.17 0.73
C THR A 45 20.79 -11.08 -0.74
N ARG A 46 20.53 -12.12 -1.55
CA ARG A 46 20.78 -12.10 -2.99
C ARG A 46 19.94 -11.03 -3.70
N GLN A 47 18.65 -10.95 -3.40
CA GLN A 47 17.75 -10.00 -4.05
C GLN A 47 18.09 -8.56 -3.66
N MET A 48 18.38 -8.29 -2.39
CA MET A 48 18.85 -6.99 -1.93
C MET A 48 20.11 -6.53 -2.68
N ALA A 49 21.06 -7.44 -2.92
CA ALA A 49 22.27 -7.12 -3.68
C ALA A 49 21.97 -6.78 -5.15
N LEU A 50 21.06 -7.51 -5.80
CA LEU A 50 20.67 -7.26 -7.20
C LEU A 50 19.91 -5.94 -7.37
N ASP A 51 18.98 -5.65 -6.45
CA ASP A 51 18.12 -4.47 -6.51
C ASP A 51 18.75 -3.24 -5.84
N HIS A 52 19.97 -3.38 -5.30
CA HIS A 52 20.68 -2.32 -4.57
C HIS A 52 19.87 -1.79 -3.37
N VAL A 53 19.17 -2.68 -2.67
CA VAL A 53 18.39 -2.34 -1.46
C VAL A 53 19.35 -2.21 -0.27
N PRO A 54 19.52 -1.01 0.31
CA PRO A 54 20.53 -0.77 1.34
C PRO A 54 20.19 -1.44 2.69
N GLY A 55 18.91 -1.57 3.00
CA GLY A 55 18.42 -2.21 4.21
C GLY A 55 16.97 -2.67 4.04
N LEU A 56 16.64 -3.77 4.72
CA LEU A 56 15.34 -4.42 4.65
C LEU A 56 14.95 -4.90 6.04
N SER A 57 13.67 -4.79 6.38
CA SER A 57 13.08 -5.49 7.52
C SER A 57 11.85 -6.23 7.04
N ALA A 58 11.74 -7.52 7.38
CA ALA A 58 10.66 -8.38 6.92
C ALA A 58 10.20 -9.31 8.03
N CYS A 59 8.93 -9.70 7.99
CA CYS A 59 8.36 -10.68 8.90
C CYS A 59 7.29 -11.53 8.22
N ILE A 60 7.09 -12.74 8.74
CA ILE A 60 6.01 -13.65 8.38
C ILE A 60 5.15 -13.82 9.63
N LEU A 61 3.85 -13.58 9.46
CA LEU A 61 2.86 -13.61 10.52
C LEU A 61 1.83 -14.70 10.23
N SER A 62 1.29 -15.28 11.30
CA SER A 62 0.15 -16.21 11.26
C SER A 62 -0.82 -15.89 12.40
N ASP A 63 -1.92 -16.62 12.46
CA ASP A 63 -2.84 -16.65 13.60
C ASP A 63 -2.15 -17.00 14.93
N LYS A 64 -1.06 -17.77 14.88
CA LYS A 64 -0.22 -18.12 16.04
C LYS A 64 0.81 -17.06 16.42
N GLY A 65 0.87 -15.95 15.67
CA GLY A 65 1.82 -14.86 15.88
C GLY A 65 2.96 -14.83 14.85
N VAL A 66 4.08 -14.25 15.25
CA VAL A 66 5.26 -14.04 14.39
C VAL A 66 5.98 -15.38 14.17
N LEU A 67 5.99 -15.87 12.93
CA LEU A 67 6.69 -17.10 12.55
C LEU A 67 8.16 -16.83 12.22
N TRP A 68 8.45 -15.66 11.66
CA TRP A 68 9.80 -15.25 11.30
C TRP A 68 9.87 -13.73 11.25
N LYS A 69 11.01 -13.14 11.66
CA LYS A 69 11.27 -11.70 11.60
C LYS A 69 12.76 -11.46 11.50
N LYS A 70 13.19 -10.67 10.52
CA LYS A 70 14.62 -10.36 10.35
C LYS A 70 14.82 -9.01 9.69
N SER A 71 15.97 -8.41 10.00
CA SER A 71 16.43 -7.17 9.39
C SER A 71 17.82 -7.37 8.80
N TYR A 72 18.09 -6.71 7.67
CA TYR A 72 19.31 -6.84 6.88
C TYR A 72 19.83 -5.47 6.49
N GLY A 73 21.14 -5.37 6.29
CA GLY A 73 21.78 -4.16 5.78
C GLY A 73 21.72 -2.99 6.76
N HIS A 74 21.60 -1.78 6.22
CA HIS A 74 21.73 -0.54 6.96
C HIS A 74 20.47 0.33 6.82
N ALA A 75 20.04 0.92 7.94
CA ALA A 75 19.03 1.98 7.96
C ALA A 75 19.62 3.35 7.57
N HIS A 76 20.94 3.53 7.73
CA HIS A 76 21.64 4.74 7.35
C HIS A 76 23.01 4.38 6.80
N LEU A 77 23.27 4.73 5.53
CA LEU A 77 24.49 4.32 4.83
C LEU A 77 25.74 5.04 5.35
N GLU A 78 25.69 6.37 5.48
CA GLU A 78 26.86 7.17 5.89
C GLU A 78 27.32 6.82 7.30
N ASN A 79 26.38 6.78 8.25
CA ASN A 79 26.61 6.43 9.65
C ASN A 79 26.77 4.90 9.87
N LYS A 80 26.60 4.09 8.82
CA LYS A 80 26.60 2.61 8.87
C LYS A 80 25.68 2.05 9.97
N THR A 81 24.54 2.68 10.19
CA THR A 81 23.56 2.24 11.18
C THR A 81 22.90 0.98 10.68
N ALA A 82 23.08 -0.15 11.38
CA ALA A 82 22.44 -1.42 11.04
C ALA A 82 20.90 -1.30 11.07
N MET A 83 20.22 -1.96 10.12
CA MET A 83 18.76 -2.00 10.11
C MET A 83 18.24 -2.81 11.29
N ARG A 84 17.18 -2.32 11.94
CA ARG A 84 16.51 -2.96 13.08
C ARG A 84 15.01 -3.02 12.82
N ALA A 85 14.35 -4.03 13.40
CA ALA A 85 12.94 -4.30 13.12
C ALA A 85 11.97 -3.22 13.63
N ASP A 86 12.42 -2.38 14.55
CA ASP A 86 11.68 -1.28 15.17
C ASP A 86 12.08 0.10 14.63
N HIS A 87 12.93 0.16 13.59
CA HIS A 87 13.12 1.42 12.89
C HIS A 87 11.84 1.86 12.19
N ILE A 88 11.50 3.13 12.36
CA ILE A 88 10.37 3.76 11.69
C ILE A 88 10.74 3.95 10.21
N MET A 89 9.85 3.50 9.32
CA MET A 89 10.01 3.62 7.88
C MET A 89 8.76 4.24 7.26
N ASN A 90 8.95 4.97 6.16
CA ASN A 90 7.83 5.45 5.35
C ASN A 90 7.15 4.24 4.67
N ILE A 91 5.87 4.03 4.97
CA ILE A 91 5.09 2.91 4.42
C ILE A 91 4.45 3.21 3.06
N ALA A 92 4.65 4.43 2.54
CA ALA A 92 4.18 4.89 1.23
C ALA A 92 2.69 4.55 0.97
N SER A 93 2.36 3.88 -0.13
CA SER A 93 0.98 3.58 -0.53
C SER A 93 0.22 2.68 0.43
N ILE A 94 0.88 2.01 1.40
CA ILE A 94 0.18 1.29 2.48
C ILE A 94 -0.69 2.25 3.30
N SER A 95 -0.29 3.54 3.42
CA SER A 95 -1.08 4.57 4.11
C SER A 95 -2.51 4.70 3.61
N LYS A 96 -2.80 4.38 2.33
CA LYS A 96 -4.15 4.45 1.76
C LYS A 96 -5.13 3.50 2.46
N THR A 97 -4.65 2.38 3.02
CA THR A 97 -5.50 1.45 3.78
C THR A 97 -6.04 2.09 5.07
N PHE A 98 -5.20 2.86 5.76
CA PHE A 98 -5.62 3.63 6.94
C PHE A 98 -6.57 4.76 6.56
N THR A 99 -6.30 5.47 5.46
CA THR A 99 -7.23 6.50 4.95
C THR A 99 -8.58 5.89 4.57
N ALA A 100 -8.61 4.75 3.90
CA ALA A 100 -9.84 4.06 3.55
C ALA A 100 -10.63 3.63 4.79
N LEU A 101 -9.95 3.08 5.80
CA LEU A 101 -10.57 2.73 7.09
C LEU A 101 -11.18 3.98 7.75
N ALA A 102 -10.44 5.08 7.82
CA ALA A 102 -10.92 6.32 8.40
C ALA A 102 -12.18 6.83 7.66
N VAL A 103 -12.19 6.80 6.32
CA VAL A 103 -13.37 7.18 5.52
C VAL A 103 -14.57 6.28 5.84
N LEU A 104 -14.38 4.96 5.89
CA LEU A 104 -15.47 4.03 6.19
C LEU A 104 -16.04 4.23 7.60
N GLN A 105 -15.19 4.52 8.59
CA GLN A 105 -15.65 4.89 9.93
C GLN A 105 -16.51 6.16 9.92
N GLN A 106 -16.15 7.17 9.13
CA GLN A 106 -16.98 8.38 8.98
C GLN A 106 -18.31 8.07 8.27
N VAL A 107 -18.33 7.11 7.34
CA VAL A 107 -19.56 6.64 6.68
C VAL A 107 -20.47 5.91 7.67
N GLU A 108 -19.92 5.04 8.50
CA GLU A 108 -20.68 4.35 9.57
C GLU A 108 -21.29 5.34 10.56
N MET A 109 -20.61 6.44 10.85
CA MET A 109 -21.11 7.52 11.71
C MET A 109 -22.12 8.46 11.01
N GLY A 110 -22.40 8.25 9.72
CA GLY A 110 -23.28 9.12 8.92
C GLY A 110 -22.71 10.50 8.62
N LEU A 111 -21.43 10.74 8.87
CA LEU A 111 -20.74 12.01 8.59
C LEU A 111 -20.34 12.12 7.12
N LEU A 112 -20.07 10.98 6.47
CA LEU A 112 -19.86 10.87 5.04
C LEU A 112 -20.91 9.94 4.41
N ALA A 113 -21.30 10.22 3.17
CA ALA A 113 -22.08 9.30 2.35
C ALA A 113 -21.21 8.81 1.20
N ILE A 114 -21.02 7.49 1.09
CA ILE A 114 -20.04 6.89 0.17
C ILE A 114 -20.34 7.21 -1.31
N ASP A 115 -21.62 7.32 -1.66
CA ASP A 115 -22.08 7.65 -3.01
C ASP A 115 -22.35 9.16 -3.19
N ALA A 116 -22.10 9.99 -2.17
CA ALA A 116 -22.23 11.43 -2.32
C ALA A 116 -21.12 12.00 -3.21
N ASP A 117 -21.49 13.06 -3.90
CA ASP A 117 -20.58 13.92 -4.64
C ASP A 117 -19.55 14.54 -3.70
N VAL A 118 -18.27 14.48 -4.07
CA VAL A 118 -17.15 15.05 -3.28
C VAL A 118 -17.31 16.55 -3.06
N ASN A 119 -17.99 17.27 -3.96
CA ASN A 119 -18.26 18.70 -3.81
C ASN A 119 -19.21 19.03 -2.66
N THR A 120 -19.89 18.02 -2.08
CA THR A 120 -20.65 18.20 -0.83
C THR A 120 -19.72 18.55 0.34
N TYR A 121 -18.46 18.11 0.29
CA TYR A 121 -17.50 18.21 1.40
C TYR A 121 -16.33 19.15 1.11
N LEU A 122 -16.11 19.52 -0.16
CA LEU A 122 -15.00 20.37 -0.58
C LEU A 122 -15.42 21.82 -0.76
N PRO A 123 -14.60 22.80 -0.36
CA PRO A 123 -14.89 24.23 -0.53
C PRO A 123 -14.58 24.75 -1.95
N PHE A 124 -14.34 23.86 -2.91
CA PHE A 124 -14.04 24.17 -4.31
C PHE A 124 -14.56 23.06 -5.22
N PRO A 125 -14.88 23.36 -6.49
CA PRO A 125 -15.43 22.37 -7.40
C PRO A 125 -14.37 21.39 -7.90
N VAL A 126 -14.69 20.11 -7.86
CA VAL A 126 -13.95 19.01 -8.48
C VAL A 126 -14.90 18.31 -9.47
N ARG A 127 -14.57 18.42 -10.76
CA ARG A 127 -15.34 17.85 -11.88
C ARG A 127 -14.42 17.43 -12.99
N ASN A 128 -14.77 16.34 -13.67
CA ASN A 128 -14.14 15.99 -14.93
C ASN A 128 -14.59 16.98 -16.02
N PRO A 129 -13.66 17.71 -16.70
CA PRO A 129 -14.01 18.64 -17.76
C PRO A 129 -14.77 18.03 -18.93
N ASN A 130 -14.54 16.74 -19.22
CA ASN A 130 -15.21 16.00 -20.29
C ASN A 130 -16.59 15.44 -19.86
N HIS A 131 -16.89 15.44 -18.56
CA HIS A 131 -18.16 14.97 -17.99
C HIS A 131 -18.62 15.90 -16.85
N PRO A 132 -18.89 17.18 -17.15
CA PRO A 132 -19.14 18.20 -16.11
C PRO A 132 -20.40 17.94 -15.28
N ASP A 133 -21.38 17.25 -15.85
CA ASP A 133 -22.65 16.91 -15.19
C ASP A 133 -22.58 15.60 -14.38
N GLN A 134 -21.47 14.85 -14.48
CA GLN A 134 -21.29 13.60 -13.75
C GLN A 134 -20.56 13.87 -12.43
N PRO A 135 -21.16 13.53 -11.27
CA PRO A 135 -20.50 13.72 -9.99
C PRO A 135 -19.33 12.74 -9.84
N ILE A 136 -18.24 13.24 -9.24
CA ILE A 136 -17.19 12.37 -8.71
C ILE A 136 -17.58 12.02 -7.28
N THR A 137 -17.74 10.74 -6.97
CA THR A 137 -18.17 10.30 -5.63
C THR A 137 -17.00 9.88 -4.75
N ILE A 138 -17.21 9.82 -3.43
CA ILE A 138 -16.20 9.29 -2.49
C ILE A 138 -15.82 7.85 -2.87
N LYS A 139 -16.80 7.03 -3.24
CA LYS A 139 -16.59 5.66 -3.73
C LYS A 139 -15.62 5.61 -4.92
N MET A 140 -15.78 6.51 -5.90
CA MET A 140 -14.89 6.58 -7.05
C MET A 140 -13.45 6.94 -6.66
N LEU A 141 -13.26 7.82 -5.66
CA LEU A 141 -11.94 8.12 -5.13
C LEU A 141 -11.30 6.88 -4.49
N MET A 142 -12.05 6.16 -3.66
CA MET A 142 -11.56 4.95 -2.97
C MET A 142 -11.26 3.78 -3.92
N GLN A 143 -11.94 3.74 -5.08
CA GLN A 143 -11.79 2.68 -6.08
C GLN A 143 -10.88 3.04 -7.24
N HIS A 144 -10.26 4.23 -7.23
CA HIS A 144 -9.44 4.74 -8.34
C HIS A 144 -10.19 4.81 -9.69
N THR A 145 -11.49 5.16 -9.65
CA THR A 145 -12.35 5.29 -10.85
C THR A 145 -12.84 6.72 -11.07
N SER A 146 -12.32 7.70 -10.35
CA SER A 146 -12.73 9.11 -10.38
C SER A 146 -12.25 9.90 -11.60
N SER A 147 -11.42 9.30 -12.47
CA SER A 147 -10.71 9.95 -13.59
C SER A 147 -9.72 11.06 -13.20
N ILE A 148 -9.45 11.25 -11.90
CA ILE A 148 -8.45 12.21 -11.43
C ILE A 148 -7.06 11.69 -11.76
N ARG A 149 -6.28 12.53 -12.45
CA ARG A 149 -4.84 12.31 -12.71
C ARG A 149 -4.02 13.02 -11.65
N ASP A 150 -2.83 12.50 -11.36
CA ASP A 150 -1.92 13.13 -10.41
C ASP A 150 -1.59 14.57 -10.84
N GLY A 151 -1.96 15.55 -10.01
CA GLY A 151 -1.73 16.96 -10.27
C GLY A 151 -0.30 17.42 -9.98
N ILE A 152 -0.03 18.70 -10.26
CA ILE A 152 1.30 19.33 -10.11
C ILE A 152 1.86 19.32 -8.68
N ALA A 153 1.00 19.08 -7.68
CA ALA A 153 1.40 18.98 -6.28
C ALA A 153 1.98 17.60 -5.93
N TYR A 154 1.68 16.54 -6.71
CA TYR A 154 2.10 15.18 -6.40
C TYR A 154 3.64 15.01 -6.35
N PRO A 155 4.42 15.54 -7.31
CA PRO A 155 5.89 15.44 -7.24
C PRO A 155 6.50 16.16 -6.03
N LYS A 156 5.79 17.12 -5.45
CA LYS A 156 6.27 17.91 -4.29
C LYS A 156 6.12 17.14 -2.97
N LEU A 157 5.48 15.98 -2.94
CA LEU A 157 5.21 15.20 -1.72
C LEU A 157 6.45 14.50 -1.14
N TYR A 158 7.40 14.09 -1.97
CA TYR A 158 8.56 13.32 -1.53
C TYR A 158 9.69 14.23 -1.05
N GLN A 159 9.44 14.94 0.04
CA GLN A 159 10.42 15.78 0.72
C GLN A 159 10.70 15.22 2.12
N CYS A 160 11.94 15.39 2.58
CA CYS A 160 12.27 15.11 3.97
C CYS A 160 11.71 16.21 4.87
N GLY A 161 11.06 15.80 5.96
CA GLY A 161 10.48 16.69 6.96
C GLY A 161 9.01 17.01 6.70
N ASP A 162 8.48 17.94 7.49
CA ASP A 162 7.07 18.29 7.46
C ASP A 162 6.69 19.01 6.15
N PRO A 163 5.50 18.73 5.59
CA PRO A 163 5.03 19.38 4.38
C PRO A 163 4.88 20.89 4.61
N ARG A 164 5.48 21.70 3.72
CA ARG A 164 5.39 23.17 3.76
C ARG A 164 4.08 23.72 3.17
N MET A 165 3.34 22.89 2.43
CA MET A 165 2.08 23.24 1.79
C MET A 165 0.91 22.88 2.70
N SER A 166 -0.08 23.76 2.81
CA SER A 166 -1.31 23.45 3.56
C SER A 166 -2.09 22.31 2.91
N LEU A 167 -2.80 21.51 3.71
CA LEU A 167 -3.65 20.43 3.19
C LEU A 167 -4.68 20.94 2.17
N GLY A 168 -5.32 22.08 2.45
CA GLY A 168 -6.31 22.66 1.55
C GLY A 168 -5.73 23.07 0.18
N THR A 169 -4.53 23.67 0.18
CA THR A 169 -3.79 23.98 -1.05
C THR A 169 -3.44 22.70 -1.80
N TRP A 170 -2.95 21.68 -1.09
CA TRP A 170 -2.54 20.43 -1.70
C TRP A 170 -3.70 19.70 -2.37
N ILE A 171 -4.85 19.54 -1.70
CA ILE A 171 -6.03 18.88 -2.28
C ILE A 171 -6.49 19.63 -3.53
N LYS A 172 -6.54 20.97 -3.47
CA LYS A 172 -6.93 21.79 -4.62
C LYS A 172 -5.98 21.61 -5.81
N GLU A 173 -4.67 21.71 -5.60
CA GLU A 173 -3.68 21.53 -6.67
C GLU A 173 -3.62 20.08 -7.19
N TYR A 174 -3.88 19.08 -6.35
CA TYR A 174 -3.89 17.67 -6.75
C TYR A 174 -5.13 17.33 -7.59
N THR A 175 -6.29 17.89 -7.25
CA THR A 175 -7.57 17.60 -7.91
C THR A 175 -7.88 18.52 -9.09
N GLN A 176 -7.06 19.56 -9.30
CA GLN A 176 -7.12 20.37 -10.50
C GLN A 176 -6.70 19.54 -11.72
N LEU A 177 -7.68 19.18 -12.54
CA LEU A 177 -7.48 18.47 -13.79
C LEU A 177 -6.82 19.42 -14.81
N THR A 178 -5.49 19.49 -14.77
CA THR A 178 -4.70 20.07 -15.86
C THR A 178 -4.62 19.04 -16.99
N GLY A 179 -5.51 19.18 -17.98
CA GLY A 179 -5.41 18.46 -19.26
C GLY A 179 -6.48 17.40 -19.45
N ALA A 180 -7.34 17.64 -20.46
CA ALA A 180 -8.00 16.58 -21.21
C ALA A 180 -6.92 15.65 -21.80
#